data_AF-A0A940KZF6-F1
#
_entry.id   AF-A0A940KZF6-F1
#
_cell.length_a   1.000
_cell.length_b   1.000
_cell.length_c   1.000
_cell.angle_alpha   90.00
_cell.angle_beta   90.00
_cell.angle_gamma   90.00
#
_symmetry.space_group_name_H-M   'P 1'
#
loop_
_entity.id
_entity.type
_entity.pdbx_description
1 polymer ?
#
loop_
_entity_poly.entity_id
_entity_poly.type
_entity_poly.pdbx_seq_one_letter_code
_entity_poly.pdbx_strand_id
1 'polypeptide(L)'
;MNTENRRASIEREWALQERALDEERRRLPSAGEDARLLRYRQLSRTLRQPLEQALPADFASQVVQRIEADATAAEVRDRRFERGMIGALVAVFGLAIGAAIAIIGTGWLEALAPYARLLSNPWLFALLACVGVSRLFEGWHGHTR
;
A
#
# COMPACT_ATOMS: atom_id res chain seq x y z
N MET A 1 5.31 -0.38 -6.76
CA MET A 1 4.59 0.54 -7.66
C MET A 1 5.14 1.94 -7.42
N ASN A 2 5.77 2.57 -8.43
CA ASN A 2 6.52 3.83 -8.26
C ASN A 2 5.61 4.96 -7.74
N THR A 3 6.07 5.72 -6.74
CA THR A 3 5.33 6.83 -6.13
C THR A 3 4.92 7.89 -7.16
N GLU A 4 5.74 8.06 -8.19
CA GLU A 4 5.47 8.94 -9.33
C GLU A 4 4.26 8.48 -10.16
N ASN A 5 4.10 7.17 -10.37
CA ASN A 5 2.94 6.64 -11.11
C ASN A 5 1.64 6.83 -10.32
N ARG A 6 1.69 6.74 -8.98
CA ARG A 6 0.54 7.02 -8.12
C ARG A 6 0.18 8.51 -8.15
N ARG A 7 1.17 9.41 -8.11
CA ARG A 7 0.91 10.85 -8.25
C ARG A 7 0.31 11.19 -9.62
N ALA A 8 0.88 10.63 -10.69
CA ALA A 8 0.36 10.82 -12.04
C ALA A 8 -1.07 10.28 -12.22
N SER A 9 -1.43 9.17 -11.56
CA SER A 9 -2.81 8.67 -11.62
C SER A 9 -3.79 9.57 -10.85
N ILE A 10 -3.39 10.05 -9.67
CA ILE A 10 -4.19 10.98 -8.85
C ILE A 10 -4.40 12.30 -9.61
N GLU A 11 -3.36 12.83 -10.25
CA GLU A 11 -3.44 14.05 -11.05
C GLU A 11 -4.43 13.91 -12.22
N ARG A 12 -4.38 12.78 -12.93
CA ARG A 12 -5.34 12.49 -14.01
C ARG A 12 -6.77 12.38 -13.49
N GLU A 13 -6.97 11.76 -12.33
CA GLU A 13 -8.30 11.67 -11.72
C GLU A 13 -8.82 13.03 -11.26
N TRP A 14 -7.95 13.86 -10.66
CA TRP A 14 -8.27 15.21 -10.25
C TRP A 14 -8.65 16.10 -11.45
N ALA A 15 -7.87 16.05 -12.53
CA ALA A 15 -8.15 16.79 -13.75
C ALA A 15 -9.51 16.40 -14.38
N LEU A 16 -9.88 15.11 -14.34
CA LEU A 16 -11.19 14.65 -14.81
C LEU A 16 -12.35 15.19 -13.97
N GLN A 17 -12.17 15.27 -12.65
CA GLN A 17 -13.17 15.82 -11.74
C GLN A 17 -13.34 17.33 -11.96
N GLU A 18 -12.24 18.07 -12.06
CA GLU A 18 -12.28 19.52 -12.29
C GLU A 18 -12.91 19.85 -13.64
N ARG A 19 -12.58 19.07 -14.67
CA ARG A 19 -13.21 19.19 -15.99
C ARG A 19 -14.71 18.94 -15.92
N ALA A 20 -15.16 17.89 -15.25
CA ALA A 20 -16.59 17.61 -15.08
C ALA A 20 -17.33 18.76 -14.35
N LEU A 21 -16.68 19.38 -13.36
CA LEU A 21 -17.23 20.53 -12.61
C LEU A 21 -17.31 21.81 -13.46
N ASP A 22 -16.29 22.11 -14.26
CA ASP A 22 -16.28 23.27 -15.16
C ASP A 22 -17.30 23.11 -16.30
N GLU A 23 -17.37 21.93 -16.91
CA GLU A 23 -18.32 21.70 -18.00
C GLU A 23 -19.78 21.73 -17.52
N GLU A 24 -20.06 21.22 -16.31
CA GLU A 24 -21.39 21.33 -15.69
C GLU A 24 -21.73 22.79 -15.36
N ARG A 25 -20.76 23.58 -14.87
CA ARG A 25 -20.94 25.03 -14.64
C ARG A 25 -21.31 25.76 -15.93
N ARG A 26 -20.71 25.38 -17.06
CA ARG A 26 -20.91 25.97 -18.38
C ARG A 26 -22.08 25.35 -19.16
N ARG A 27 -22.78 24.36 -18.60
CA ARG A 27 -23.91 23.64 -19.22
C ARG A 27 -23.57 23.06 -20.61
N LEU A 28 -22.37 22.50 -20.78
CA LEU A 28 -21.99 21.88 -22.06
C LEU A 28 -22.82 20.61 -22.34
N PRO A 29 -23.19 20.36 -23.60
CA PRO A 29 -23.92 19.15 -23.99
C PRO A 29 -23.06 17.89 -23.76
N SER A 30 -23.68 16.81 -23.28
CA SER A 30 -22.99 15.58 -22.85
C SER A 30 -22.81 14.52 -23.95
N ALA A 31 -23.01 14.88 -25.22
CA ALA A 31 -23.05 13.91 -26.31
C ALA A 31 -21.65 13.37 -26.60
N GLY A 32 -21.43 12.08 -26.33
CA GLY A 32 -20.15 11.39 -26.59
C GLY A 32 -19.14 11.40 -25.45
N GLU A 33 -19.55 11.70 -24.21
CA GLU A 33 -18.65 11.75 -23.05
C GLU A 33 -18.32 10.38 -22.44
N ASP A 34 -17.12 10.29 -21.87
CA ASP A 34 -16.70 9.15 -21.05
C ASP A 34 -17.68 8.90 -19.90
N ALA A 35 -18.03 7.62 -19.67
CA ALA A 35 -18.95 7.22 -18.60
C ALA A 35 -18.52 7.72 -17.21
N ARG A 36 -17.20 7.89 -16.98
CA ARG A 36 -16.67 8.46 -15.74
C ARG A 36 -17.00 9.95 -15.58
N LEU A 37 -16.95 10.71 -16.68
CA LEU A 37 -17.22 12.14 -16.71
C LEU A 37 -18.71 12.40 -16.42
N LEU A 38 -19.60 11.60 -17.03
CA LEU A 38 -21.03 11.60 -16.73
C LEU A 38 -21.32 11.34 -15.24
N ARG A 39 -20.60 10.38 -14.63
CA ARG A 39 -20.75 10.08 -13.20
C ARG A 39 -20.35 11.26 -12.31
N TYR A 40 -19.25 11.95 -12.63
CA TYR A 40 -18.83 13.13 -11.88
C TYR A 40 -19.78 14.31 -12.04
N ARG A 41 -20.38 14.48 -13.23
CA ARG A 41 -21.45 15.48 -13.44
C ARG A 41 -22.71 15.18 -12.63
N GLN A 42 -23.13 13.91 -12.58
CA GLN A 42 -24.27 13.52 -11.74
C GLN A 42 -23.97 13.78 -10.27
N LEU A 43 -22.75 13.47 -9.80
CA LEU A 43 -22.34 13.75 -8.44
C LEU A 43 -22.37 15.26 -8.13
N SER A 44 -21.82 16.09 -9.03
CA SER A 44 -21.80 17.54 -8.83
C SER A 44 -23.19 18.16 -8.82
N ARG A 45 -24.13 17.66 -9.64
CA ARG A 45 -25.55 18.04 -9.59
C ARG A 45 -26.18 17.69 -8.26
N THR A 46 -25.94 16.47 -7.78
CA THR A 46 -26.50 15.98 -6.51
C THR A 46 -25.99 16.81 -5.34
N LEU A 47 -24.69 17.12 -5.32
CA LEU A 47 -24.08 17.94 -4.26
C LEU A 47 -24.54 19.40 -4.25
N ARG A 48 -25.04 19.91 -5.39
CA ARG A 48 -25.58 21.27 -5.51
C ARG A 48 -27.05 21.39 -5.11
N GLN A 49 -27.76 20.27 -4.98
CA GLN A 49 -29.14 20.31 -4.51
C GLN A 49 -29.16 20.82 -3.06
N PRO A 50 -30.10 21.71 -2.71
CA PRO A 50 -30.24 22.16 -1.35
C PRO A 50 -30.54 20.95 -0.46
N LEU A 51 -29.84 20.84 0.66
CA LEU A 51 -30.14 19.81 1.64
C LEU A 51 -31.51 20.09 2.26
N GLU A 52 -32.42 19.11 2.18
CA GLU A 52 -33.76 19.23 2.76
C GLU A 52 -33.74 19.25 4.30
N GLN A 53 -32.64 18.77 4.90
CA GLN A 53 -32.45 18.72 6.35
C GLN A 53 -31.06 19.23 6.72
N ALA A 54 -30.99 20.03 7.80
CA ALA A 54 -29.72 20.51 8.33
C ALA A 54 -28.85 19.31 8.77
N LEU A 55 -27.57 19.35 8.42
CA LEU A 55 -26.61 18.34 8.86
C LEU A 55 -26.41 18.44 10.38
N PRO A 56 -26.19 17.30 11.07
CA PRO A 56 -25.76 17.31 12.46
C PRO A 56 -24.47 18.13 12.64
N ALA A 57 -24.33 18.79 13.79
CA ALA A 57 -23.13 19.57 14.12
C ALA A 57 -21.84 18.72 14.04
N ASP A 58 -21.94 17.42 14.34
CA ASP A 58 -20.83 16.48 14.35
C ASP A 58 -20.68 15.71 13.02
N PHE A 59 -21.35 16.13 11.95
CA PHE A 59 -21.28 15.41 10.67
C PHE A 59 -19.83 15.28 10.16
N ALA A 60 -19.08 16.39 10.21
CA ALA A 60 -17.70 16.39 9.73
C ALA A 60 -16.81 15.44 10.54
N SER A 61 -16.97 15.39 11.87
CA SER A 61 -16.20 14.49 12.72
C SER A 61 -16.57 13.02 12.48
N GLN A 62 -17.85 12.71 12.30
CA GLN A 62 -18.32 11.36 11.97
C GLN A 62 -17.80 10.89 10.60
N VAL A 63 -17.77 11.77 9.60
CA VAL A 63 -17.23 11.44 8.27
C VAL A 63 -15.73 11.19 8.33
N VAL A 64 -14.97 12.04 9.04
CA VAL A 64 -13.52 11.86 9.22
C VAL A 64 -13.23 10.53 9.91
N GLN A 65 -13.91 10.22 11.01
CA GLN A 65 -13.74 8.95 11.73
C GLN A 65 -14.01 7.74 10.84
N ARG A 66 -15.03 7.82 9.98
CA ARG A 66 -15.36 6.73 9.06
C ARG A 66 -14.30 6.55 7.97
N ILE A 67 -13.81 7.65 7.39
CA ILE A 67 -12.73 7.61 6.39
C ILE A 67 -11.45 7.05 7.00
N GLU A 68 -11.11 7.45 8.22
CA GLU A 68 -9.93 6.93 8.93
C GLU A 68 -10.07 5.45 9.25
N ALA A 69 -11.25 5.00 9.68
CA ALA A 69 -11.53 3.58 9.92
C ALA A 69 -11.38 2.73 8.64
N ASP A 70 -11.89 3.23 7.51
CA ASP A 70 -11.78 2.53 6.22
C ASP A 70 -10.34 2.52 5.70
N ALA A 71 -9.61 3.63 5.84
CA ALA A 71 -8.20 3.73 5.46
C ALA A 71 -7.32 2.79 6.30
N THR A 72 -7.50 2.78 7.62
CA THR A 72 -6.77 1.87 8.52
C THR A 72 -7.09 0.41 8.23
N ALA A 73 -8.35 0.05 7.96
CA ALA A 73 -8.73 -1.30 7.57
C ALA A 73 -8.07 -1.74 6.25
N ALA A 74 -7.98 -0.83 5.26
CA ALA A 74 -7.29 -1.09 4.00
C ALA A 74 -5.78 -1.29 4.21
N GLU A 75 -5.12 -0.46 5.01
CA GLU A 75 -3.70 -0.62 5.36
C GLU A 75 -3.42 -1.94 6.08
N VAL A 76 -4.28 -2.33 7.04
CA VAL A 76 -4.12 -3.60 7.76
C VAL A 76 -4.22 -4.79 6.80
N ARG A 77 -5.15 -4.75 5.83
CA ARG A 77 -5.30 -5.81 4.83
C ARG A 77 -4.07 -5.91 3.92
N ASP A 78 -3.57 -4.77 3.42
CA ASP A 78 -2.35 -4.75 2.60
C ASP A 78 -1.14 -5.28 3.38
N ARG A 79 -0.95 -4.85 4.63
CA ARG A 79 0.14 -5.36 5.48
C ARG A 79 0.04 -6.87 5.75
N ARG A 80 -1.18 -7.41 5.92
CA ARG A 80 -1.38 -8.86 6.10
C ARG A 80 -1.00 -9.64 4.83
N PHE A 81 -1.39 -9.14 3.67
CA PHE A 81 -1.02 -9.74 2.39
C PHE A 81 0.50 -9.72 2.18
N GLU A 82 1.13 -8.57 2.39
CA GLU A 82 2.58 -8.42 2.28
C GLU A 82 3.33 -9.36 3.22
N ARG A 83 2.94 -9.42 4.50
CA ARG A 83 3.53 -10.35 5.48
C ARG A 83 3.32 -11.82 5.08
N GLY A 84 2.14 -12.17 4.59
CA GLY A 84 1.85 -13.52 4.10
C GLY A 84 2.75 -13.91 2.93
N MET A 85 2.94 -13.00 1.97
CA MET A 85 3.80 -13.22 0.80
C MET A 85 5.28 -13.33 1.18
N ILE A 86 5.76 -12.47 2.07
CA ILE A 86 7.13 -12.56 2.62
C ILE A 86 7.30 -13.88 3.37
N GLY A 87 6.34 -14.27 4.20
CA GLY A 87 6.35 -15.54 4.93
C GLY A 87 6.41 -16.75 3.98
N ALA A 88 5.60 -16.73 2.92
CA ALA A 88 5.62 -17.77 1.89
C ALA A 88 6.97 -17.82 1.16
N LEU A 89 7.55 -16.65 0.82
CA LEU A 89 8.86 -16.56 0.17
C LEU A 89 9.96 -17.15 1.06
N VAL A 90 9.97 -16.79 2.34
CA VAL A 90 10.92 -17.32 3.33
C VAL A 90 10.75 -18.82 3.49
N ALA A 91 9.51 -19.33 3.54
CA ALA A 91 9.26 -20.76 3.63
C ALA A 91 9.77 -21.53 2.40
N VAL A 92 9.51 -21.00 1.20
CA VAL A 92 9.98 -21.60 -0.07
C VAL A 92 11.51 -21.62 -0.13
N PHE A 93 12.18 -20.51 0.17
CA PHE A 93 13.64 -20.48 0.19
C PHE A 93 14.21 -21.35 1.31
N GLY A 94 13.61 -21.36 2.49
CA GLY A 94 14.01 -22.22 3.60
C GLY A 94 13.94 -23.71 3.23
N LEU A 95 12.85 -24.13 2.58
CA LEU A 95 12.70 -25.49 2.05
C LEU A 95 13.73 -25.80 0.97
N ALA A 96 13.97 -24.88 0.03
CA ALA A 96 14.98 -25.06 -1.01
C ALA A 96 16.39 -25.22 -0.44
N ILE A 97 16.75 -24.39 0.57
CA ILE A 97 18.02 -24.50 1.28
C ILE A 97 18.11 -25.84 2.02
N GLY A 98 17.06 -26.24 2.74
CA GLY A 98 17.03 -27.51 3.45
C GLY A 98 17.19 -28.72 2.51
N ALA A 99 16.49 -28.69 1.36
CA ALA A 99 16.63 -29.71 0.32
C ALA A 99 18.05 -29.73 -0.28
N ALA A 100 18.63 -28.56 -0.55
CA ALA A 100 20.01 -28.48 -1.04
C ALA A 100 21.01 -29.06 -0.04
N ILE A 101 20.86 -28.78 1.25
CA ILE A 101 21.69 -29.38 2.32
C ILE A 101 21.49 -30.90 2.37
N ALA A 102 20.26 -31.38 2.27
CA ALA A 102 19.95 -32.82 2.31
C ALA A 102 20.52 -33.60 1.11
N ILE A 103 20.53 -33.00 -0.09
CA ILE A 103 20.98 -33.65 -1.33
C ILE A 103 22.49 -33.51 -1.53
N ILE A 104 23.03 -32.31 -1.31
CA ILE A 104 24.43 -31.95 -1.65
C ILE A 104 25.36 -32.11 -0.43
N GLY A 105 24.82 -32.26 0.78
CA GLY A 105 25.60 -32.45 1.99
C GLY A 105 26.39 -31.19 2.33
N THR A 106 27.71 -31.29 2.51
CA THR A 106 28.62 -30.15 2.75
C THR A 106 29.28 -29.61 1.47
N GLY A 107 29.02 -30.18 0.29
CA GLY A 107 29.68 -29.76 -0.96
C GLY A 107 29.40 -28.30 -1.35
N TRP A 108 28.29 -27.72 -0.88
CA TRP A 108 27.99 -26.31 -1.06
C TRP A 108 28.93 -25.38 -0.26
N LEU A 109 29.49 -25.84 0.87
CA LEU A 109 30.45 -25.07 1.67
C LEU A 109 31.77 -24.85 0.91
N GLU A 110 32.23 -25.84 0.15
CA GLU A 110 33.42 -25.70 -0.69
C GLU A 110 33.20 -24.70 -1.82
N ALA A 111 32.00 -24.67 -2.40
CA ALA A 111 31.62 -23.67 -3.41
C ALA A 111 31.51 -22.25 -2.82
N LEU A 112 31.27 -22.12 -1.51
CA LEU A 112 31.26 -20.84 -0.78
C LEU A 112 32.63 -20.43 -0.22
N ALA A 113 33.63 -21.31 -0.23
CA ALA A 113 34.99 -21.02 0.21
C ALA A 113 35.60 -19.74 -0.42
N PRO A 114 35.39 -19.42 -1.72
CA PRO A 114 35.88 -18.17 -2.31
C PRO A 114 35.25 -16.92 -1.68
N TYR A 115 34.04 -17.05 -1.14
CA TYR A 115 33.27 -15.98 -0.51
C TYR A 115 33.40 -15.97 1.01
N ALA A 116 34.24 -16.84 1.60
CA ALA A 116 34.40 -16.96 3.04
C ALA A 116 34.78 -15.62 3.71
N ARG A 117 35.65 -14.82 3.06
CA ARG A 117 35.99 -13.47 3.56
C ARG A 117 34.79 -12.54 3.61
N LEU A 118 33.90 -12.62 2.61
CA LEU A 118 32.69 -11.81 2.56
C LEU A 118 31.70 -12.26 3.65
N LEU A 119 31.50 -13.56 3.82
CA LEU A 119 30.61 -14.15 4.84
C LEU A 119 31.13 -13.96 6.27
N SER A 120 32.45 -13.87 6.45
CA SER A 120 33.08 -13.56 7.74
C SER A 120 33.08 -12.06 8.08
N ASN A 121 32.51 -11.21 7.23
CA ASN A 121 32.54 -9.76 7.45
C ASN A 121 31.66 -9.40 8.67
N PRO A 122 32.25 -8.86 9.76
CA PRO A 122 31.52 -8.54 10.99
C PRO A 122 30.41 -7.50 10.76
N TRP A 123 30.53 -6.66 9.73
CA TRP A 123 29.51 -5.69 9.38
C TRP A 123 28.21 -6.33 8.88
N LEU A 124 28.27 -7.52 8.27
CA LEU A 124 27.06 -8.25 7.88
C LEU A 124 26.27 -8.70 9.10
N PHE A 125 26.95 -9.23 10.12
CA PHE A 125 26.31 -9.62 11.37
C PHE A 125 25.78 -8.41 12.14
N ALA A 126 26.51 -7.29 12.14
CA ALA A 126 26.03 -6.04 12.74
C ALA A 126 24.77 -5.51 12.02
N LEU A 127 24.73 -5.58 10.68
CA LEU A 127 23.56 -5.19 9.90
C LEU A 127 22.38 -6.12 10.18
N LEU A 128 22.61 -7.44 10.21
CA LEU A 128 21.58 -8.44 10.49
C LEU A 128 21.02 -8.28 11.91
N ALA A 129 21.89 -8.04 12.90
CA ALA A 129 21.50 -7.72 14.26
C ALA A 129 20.70 -6.41 14.33
N CYS A 130 21.13 -5.35 13.63
CA CYS A 130 20.43 -4.07 13.57
C CYS A 130 19.02 -4.21 12.97
N VAL A 131 18.89 -4.92 11.85
CA VAL A 131 17.60 -5.21 11.21
C VAL A 131 16.72 -6.05 12.15
N GLY A 132 17.29 -7.06 12.80
CA GLY A 132 16.59 -7.91 13.76
C GLY A 132 16.02 -7.12 14.93
N VAL A 133 16.85 -6.29 15.57
CA VAL A 133 16.44 -5.42 16.69
C VAL A 133 15.40 -4.39 16.24
N SER A 134 15.58 -3.77 15.08
CA SER A 134 14.62 -2.79 14.54
C SER A 134 13.23 -3.41 14.33
N ARG A 135 13.19 -4.64 13.81
CA ARG A 135 11.93 -5.39 13.61
C ARG A 135 11.30 -5.83 14.93
N LEU A 136 12.11 -6.17 15.93
CA LEU A 136 11.62 -6.50 17.27
C LEU A 136 10.94 -5.28 17.92
N PHE A 137 11.52 -4.09 17.73
CA PHE A 137 11.02 -2.83 18.27
C PHE A 137 9.71 -2.38 17.58
N GLU A 138 9.61 -2.53 16.26
CA GLU A 138 8.36 -2.30 15.51
C GLU A 138 7.24 -3.26 15.94
N GLY A 139 7.57 -4.52 16.25
CA GLY A 139 6.63 -5.50 16.78
C GLY A 139 6.05 -5.11 18.15
N TRP A 140 6.88 -4.53 19.01
CA TRP A 140 6.46 -4.05 20.34
C TRP A 140 5.54 -2.82 20.27
N HIS A 141 5.87 -1.83 19.42
CA HIS A 141 5.03 -0.63 19.26
C HIS A 141 3.64 -0.92 18.67
N GLY A 142 3.49 -2.00 17.91
CA GLY A 142 2.21 -2.45 17.37
C GLY A 142 1.28 -3.12 18.39
N HIS A 143 1.78 -3.51 19.57
CA HIS A 143 0.99 -4.20 20.60
C HIS A 143 0.44 -3.24 21.68
N THR A 144 0.98 -2.02 21.78
CA THR A 144 0.61 -1.00 22.78
C THR A 144 -0.35 0.06 22.25
N ARG A 145 -1.04 -0.18 21.13
CA ARG A 145 -2.13 0.67 20.61
C ARG A 145 -3.43 -0.13 20.48
#